data_AF-A0A944AUT8-F1
#
_entry.id   AF-A0A944AUT8-F1
#
_cell.length_a   1.000
_cell.length_b   1.000
_cell.length_c   1.000
_cell.angle_alpha   90.00
_cell.angle_beta   90.00
_cell.angle_gamma   90.00
#
_symmetry.space_group_name_H-M   'P 1'
#
loop_
_entity.id
_entity.type
_entity.pdbx_description
1 polymer ?
#
loop_
_entity_poly.entity_id
_entity_poly.type
_entity_poly.pdbx_seq_one_letter_code
_entity_poly.pdbx_strand_id
1 'polypeptide(L)'
;MSDNTKVKKVFKSASVKNGFKTIFYIVIAIMIPGLLILNAIQAERYMKIQREVEELEKKQIKLVEENKKLITDISLLSSAQRIGNIAENELDMHKAETEEIVRVEMNKKSESK
;
A
#
# COMPACT_ATOMS: atom_id res chain seq x y z
N MET A 1 -48.17 -66.19 -24.21
CA MET A 1 -47.22 -65.80 -23.15
C MET A 1 -46.23 -64.76 -23.68
N SER A 2 -46.68 -63.55 -24.06
CA SER A 2 -45.80 -62.52 -24.65
C SER A 2 -46.34 -61.08 -24.48
N ASP A 3 -46.79 -60.72 -23.27
CA ASP A 3 -47.30 -59.35 -23.02
C ASP A 3 -46.66 -58.67 -21.79
N ASN A 4 -46.22 -59.45 -20.79
CA ASN A 4 -45.66 -58.90 -19.54
C ASN A 4 -44.27 -58.24 -19.66
N THR A 5 -43.55 -58.46 -20.77
CA THR A 5 -42.18 -57.94 -20.96
C THR A 5 -42.15 -56.51 -21.48
N LYS A 6 -43.18 -56.08 -22.25
CA LYS A 6 -43.26 -54.70 -22.75
C LYS A 6 -43.67 -53.72 -21.64
N VAL A 7 -44.63 -54.11 -20.79
CA VAL A 7 -45.16 -53.25 -19.72
C VAL A 7 -44.07 -52.88 -18.70
N LYS A 8 -43.23 -53.85 -18.27
CA LYS A 8 -42.10 -53.59 -17.35
C LYS A 8 -41.04 -52.65 -17.95
N LYS A 9 -40.81 -52.69 -19.27
CA LYS A 9 -39.80 -51.85 -19.94
C LYS A 9 -40.25 -50.38 -20.02
N VAL A 10 -41.53 -50.15 -20.29
CA VAL A 10 -42.13 -48.80 -20.31
C VAL A 10 -42.13 -48.17 -18.91
N PHE A 11 -42.47 -48.95 -17.88
CA PHE A 11 -42.47 -48.49 -16.49
C PHE A 11 -41.06 -48.15 -15.97
N LYS A 12 -40.06 -48.99 -16.29
CA LYS A 12 -38.65 -48.73 -15.94
C LYS A 12 -38.11 -47.47 -16.63
N SER A 13 -38.45 -47.27 -17.91
CA SER A 13 -38.09 -46.05 -18.67
C SER A 13 -38.75 -44.79 -18.10
N ALA A 14 -40.03 -44.86 -17.70
CA ALA A 14 -40.74 -43.73 -17.10
C ALA A 14 -40.19 -43.37 -15.70
N SER A 15 -39.88 -44.36 -14.88
CA SER A 15 -39.30 -44.17 -13.53
C SER A 15 -37.89 -43.57 -13.59
N VAL A 16 -37.04 -44.03 -14.51
CA VAL A 16 -35.69 -43.45 -14.73
C VAL A 16 -35.77 -42.02 -15.28
N LYS A 17 -36.69 -41.74 -16.21
CA LYS A 17 -36.91 -40.37 -16.71
C LYS A 17 -37.35 -39.40 -15.61
N ASN A 18 -38.16 -39.86 -14.65
CA ASN A 18 -38.58 -39.03 -13.53
C ASN A 18 -37.47 -38.83 -12.50
N GLY A 19 -36.66 -39.86 -12.20
CA GLY A 19 -35.49 -39.73 -11.33
C GLY A 19 -34.46 -38.72 -11.86
N PHE A 20 -34.23 -38.71 -13.18
CA PHE A 20 -33.34 -37.73 -13.81
C PHE A 20 -33.84 -36.28 -13.67
N LYS A 21 -35.15 -36.06 -13.78
CA LYS A 21 -35.74 -34.72 -13.55
C LYS A 21 -35.57 -34.27 -12.11
N THR A 22 -35.76 -35.15 -11.14
CA THR A 22 -35.57 -34.81 -9.72
C THR A 22 -34.13 -34.43 -9.41
N ILE A 23 -33.16 -35.18 -9.93
CA ILE A 23 -31.73 -34.86 -9.80
C ILE A 23 -31.41 -33.50 -10.41
N PHE A 24 -31.97 -33.20 -11.58
CA PHE A 24 -31.79 -31.91 -12.25
C PHE A 24 -32.28 -30.72 -11.39
N TYR A 25 -33.46 -30.84 -10.76
CA TYR A 25 -33.97 -29.78 -9.87
C TYR A 25 -33.12 -29.62 -8.60
N ILE A 26 -32.62 -30.71 -8.03
CA ILE A 26 -31.72 -30.66 -6.87
C ILE A 26 -30.39 -29.97 -7.22
N VAL A 27 -29.82 -30.28 -8.39
CA VAL A 27 -28.59 -29.64 -8.85
C VAL A 27 -28.78 -28.13 -9.02
N ILE A 28 -29.86 -27.69 -9.64
CA ILE A 28 -30.18 -26.26 -9.77
C ILE A 28 -30.39 -25.59 -8.41
N ALA A 29 -31.11 -26.25 -7.51
CA ALA A 29 -31.37 -25.74 -6.16
C ALA A 29 -30.08 -25.55 -5.34
N ILE A 30 -29.07 -26.40 -5.55
CA ILE A 30 -27.75 -26.31 -4.89
C ILE A 30 -26.82 -25.35 -5.65
N MET A 31 -27.03 -25.13 -6.94
CA MET A 31 -26.18 -24.27 -7.77
C MET A 31 -26.18 -22.82 -7.27
N ILE A 32 -27.35 -22.30 -6.88
CA ILE A 32 -27.50 -20.93 -6.36
C ILE A 32 -26.70 -20.71 -5.05
N PRO A 33 -26.90 -21.50 -3.97
CA PRO A 33 -26.10 -21.35 -2.76
C PRO A 33 -24.62 -21.70 -2.99
N GLY A 34 -24.30 -22.64 -3.89
CA GLY A 34 -22.93 -22.97 -4.26
C GLY A 34 -22.18 -21.79 -4.90
N LEU A 35 -22.83 -21.07 -5.81
CA LEU A 35 -22.27 -19.86 -6.42
C LEU A 35 -22.06 -18.74 -5.39
N LEU A 36 -22.96 -18.57 -4.43
CA LEU A 36 -22.80 -17.56 -3.37
C LEU A 36 -21.60 -17.86 -2.48
N ILE A 37 -21.41 -19.12 -2.08
CA ILE A 37 -20.25 -19.55 -1.28
C ILE A 37 -18.95 -19.34 -2.07
N LEU A 38 -18.93 -19.70 -3.35
CA LEU A 38 -17.77 -19.46 -4.21
C LEU A 38 -17.45 -17.97 -4.36
N ASN A 39 -18.46 -17.11 -4.49
CA ASN A 39 -18.27 -15.66 -4.54
C ASN A 39 -17.73 -15.12 -3.22
N ALA A 40 -18.22 -15.60 -2.07
CA ALA A 40 -17.73 -15.20 -0.76
C ALA A 40 -16.25 -15.57 -0.56
N ILE A 41 -15.84 -16.78 -0.95
CA ILE A 41 -14.45 -17.24 -0.86
C ILE A 41 -13.53 -16.42 -1.79
N GLN A 42 -14.01 -16.10 -3.00
CA GLN A 42 -13.29 -15.23 -3.91
C GLN A 42 -13.13 -13.83 -3.32
N ALA A 43 -14.20 -13.23 -2.80
CA ALA A 43 -14.16 -11.91 -2.18
C ALA A 43 -13.15 -11.84 -1.02
N GLU A 44 -13.13 -12.84 -0.13
CA GLU A 44 -12.13 -12.97 0.94
C GLU A 44 -10.68 -12.98 0.40
N ARG A 45 -10.42 -13.76 -0.66
CA ARG A 45 -9.10 -13.83 -1.29
C ARG A 45 -8.68 -12.51 -1.93
N TYR A 46 -9.61 -11.85 -2.64
CA TYR A 46 -9.37 -10.54 -3.24
C TYR A 46 -9.12 -9.48 -2.17
N MET A 47 -9.88 -9.48 -1.07
CA MET A 47 -9.68 -8.56 0.05
C MET A 47 -8.33 -8.77 0.73
N LYS A 48 -7.86 -10.01 0.86
CA LYS A 48 -6.54 -10.29 1.45
C LYS A 48 -5.41 -9.70 0.60
N ILE A 49 -5.48 -9.88 -0.72
CA ILE A 49 -4.48 -9.33 -1.65
C ILE A 49 -4.51 -7.80 -1.63
N GLN A 50 -5.71 -7.20 -1.64
CA GLN A 50 -5.86 -5.75 -1.59
C GLN A 50 -5.26 -5.14 -0.32
N ARG A 51 -5.47 -5.78 0.84
CA ARG A 51 -4.88 -5.34 2.12
C ARG A 51 -3.36 -5.39 2.09
N GLU A 52 -2.78 -6.44 1.53
CA GLU A 52 -1.33 -6.59 1.44
C GLU A 52 -0.70 -5.51 0.54
N VAL A 53 -1.35 -5.18 -0.57
CA VAL A 53 -0.94 -4.07 -1.45
C VAL A 53 -1.03 -2.73 -0.71
N GLU A 54 -2.13 -2.47 0.00
CA GLU A 54 -2.32 -1.21 0.74
C GLU A 54 -1.28 -1.05 1.88
N GLU A 55 -0.93 -2.14 2.57
CA GLU A 55 0.14 -2.13 3.57
C GLU A 55 1.52 -1.85 2.94
N LEU A 56 1.80 -2.41 1.76
CA LEU A 56 3.03 -2.18 1.03
C LEU A 56 3.12 -0.73 0.51
N GLU A 57 2.02 -0.16 0.03
CA GLU A 57 1.96 1.26 -0.37
C GLU A 57 2.22 2.19 0.81
N LYS A 58 1.61 1.94 1.97
CA LYS A 58 1.87 2.70 3.20
C LYS A 58 3.33 2.63 3.62
N LYS A 59 3.97 1.47 3.53
CA LYS A 59 5.41 1.30 3.79
C LYS A 59 6.26 2.10 2.81
N GLN A 60 5.93 2.08 1.52
CA GLN A 60 6.66 2.85 0.50
C GLN A 60 6.59 4.36 0.77
N ILE A 61 5.41 4.90 1.06
CA ILE A 61 5.24 6.33 1.40
C ILE A 61 6.09 6.69 2.62
N LYS A 62 6.05 5.87 3.67
CA LYS A 62 6.83 6.10 4.88
C LYS A 62 8.34 6.12 4.59
N LEU A 63 8.83 5.15 3.82
CA LEU A 63 10.25 5.07 3.45
C LEU A 63 10.71 6.27 2.60
N VAL A 64 9.87 6.74 1.68
CA VAL A 64 10.16 7.93 0.88
C VAL A 64 10.26 9.17 1.77
N GLU A 65 9.34 9.33 2.71
CA GLU A 65 9.35 10.46 3.66
C GLU A 65 10.59 10.42 4.57
N GLU A 66 10.94 9.24 5.10
CA GLU A 66 12.14 9.05 5.93
C GLU A 66 13.42 9.33 5.12
N ASN A 67 13.54 8.82 3.91
CA ASN A 67 14.68 9.09 3.03
C ASN A 67 14.80 10.57 2.69
N LYS A 68 13.69 11.25 2.41
CA LYS A 68 13.69 12.69 2.15
C LYS A 68 14.24 13.47 3.34
N LYS A 69 13.81 13.13 4.56
CA LYS A 69 14.33 13.74 5.79
C LYS A 69 15.84 13.49 5.95
N LEU A 70 16.29 12.26 5.77
CA LEU A 70 17.70 11.90 5.87
C LEU A 70 18.56 12.69 4.86
N ILE A 71 18.10 12.82 3.62
CA ILE A 71 18.79 13.62 2.59
C ILE A 71 18.89 15.08 3.03
N THR A 72 17.82 15.66 3.58
CA THR A 72 17.84 17.03 4.10
C THR A 72 18.85 17.17 5.25
N ASP A 73 18.85 16.26 6.22
CA ASP A 73 19.77 16.27 7.36
C ASP A 73 21.24 16.14 6.90
N ILE A 74 21.52 15.22 5.97
CA ILE A 74 22.84 15.06 5.34
C ILE A 74 23.24 16.33 4.59
N SER A 75 22.32 16.94 3.83
CA SER A 75 22.60 18.16 3.08
C SER A 75 22.92 19.34 4.01
N LEU A 76 22.23 19.45 5.15
CA LEU A 76 22.53 20.48 6.15
C LEU A 76 23.91 20.26 6.77
N LEU A 77 24.20 19.03 7.21
CA LEU A 77 25.48 18.69 7.83
C LEU A 77 26.65 18.88 6.86
N SER A 78 26.52 18.38 5.63
CA SER A 78 27.55 18.52 4.59
C SER A 78 27.77 19.98 4.18
N SER A 79 26.71 20.78 4.14
CA SER A 79 26.83 22.21 3.85
C SER A 79 27.57 22.94 4.97
N ALA A 80 27.27 22.65 6.24
CA ALA A 80 27.99 23.21 7.38
C ALA A 80 29.48 22.85 7.36
N GLN A 81 29.80 21.58 7.07
CA GLN A 81 31.18 21.13 6.95
C GLN A 81 31.90 21.79 5.76
N ARG A 82 31.23 21.96 4.61
CA ARG A 82 31.79 22.67 3.46
C ARG A 82 32.06 24.14 3.78
N ILE A 83 31.14 24.83 4.45
CA ILE A 83 31.33 26.23 4.87
C ILE A 83 32.52 26.35 5.82
N GLY A 84 32.62 25.45 6.80
CA GLY A 84 33.77 25.42 7.72
C GLY A 84 35.09 25.24 6.99
N ASN A 85 35.15 24.29 6.04
CA ASN A 85 36.36 24.07 5.24
C ASN A 85 36.73 25.29 4.38
N ILE A 86 35.77 25.98 3.76
CA ILE A 86 36.06 27.19 2.97
C ILE A 86 36.55 28.31 3.89
N ALA A 87 35.91 28.50 5.04
CA ALA A 87 36.31 29.50 6.02
C ALA A 87 37.76 29.27 6.48
N GLU A 88 38.11 28.06 6.88
CA GLU A 88 39.43 27.75 7.43
C GLU A 88 40.53 27.66 6.34
N ASN A 89 40.26 27.01 5.20
CA ASN A 89 41.31 26.69 4.22
C ASN A 89 41.43 27.68 3.07
N GLU A 90 40.35 28.38 2.69
CA GLU A 90 40.37 29.33 1.57
C GLU A 90 40.38 30.78 2.04
N LEU A 91 39.71 31.07 3.17
CA LEU A 91 39.55 32.42 3.70
C LEU A 91 40.46 32.71 4.91
N ASP A 92 41.26 31.72 5.33
CA ASP A 92 42.15 31.79 6.52
C ASP A 92 41.42 32.31 7.77
N MET A 93 40.12 32.00 7.87
CA MET A 93 39.27 32.44 8.98
C MET A 93 39.57 31.57 10.19
N HIS A 94 40.18 32.20 11.20
CA HIS A 94 40.36 31.62 12.52
C HIS A 94 39.45 32.28 13.55
N LYS A 95 39.35 31.64 14.72
CA LYS A 95 38.63 32.21 15.86
C LYS A 95 39.32 33.51 16.29
N ALA A 96 38.60 34.63 16.20
CA ALA A 96 39.16 35.95 16.51
C ALA A 96 39.64 36.03 17.97
N GLU A 97 40.86 36.51 18.16
CA GLU A 97 41.41 36.81 19.47
C GLU A 97 40.87 38.14 20.00
N THR A 98 40.95 38.36 21.32
CA THR A 98 40.34 39.52 21.99
C THR A 98 40.83 40.87 21.41
N GLU A 99 42.05 40.88 20.88
CA GLU A 99 42.72 42.04 20.28
C GLU A 99 42.21 42.39 18.88
N GLU A 100 41.57 41.45 18.20
CA GLU A 100 41.05 41.62 16.83
C GLU A 100 39.59 42.09 16.81
N ILE A 101 38.95 42.20 17.98
CA ILE A 101 37.54 42.55 18.12
C ILE A 101 37.38 44.07 18.16
N VAL A 102 36.96 44.66 17.03
CA VAL A 102 36.59 46.08 16.97
C VAL A 102 35.10 46.26 17.27
N ARG A 103 34.76 46.91 18.39
CA ARG A 103 33.38 47.24 18.77
C ARG A 103 33.04 48.66 18.30
N VAL A 104 32.12 48.77 17.35
CA VAL A 104 31.60 50.07 16.89
C VAL A 104 30.27 50.36 17.56
N GLU A 105 30.22 51.42 18.37
CA GLU A 105 28.96 51.94 18.94
C GLU A 105 28.47 53.12 18.08
N MET A 106 27.30 52.95 17.46
CA MET A 106 26.68 54.03 16.68
C MET A 106 25.96 55.00 17.61
N ASN A 107 26.59 56.14 17.89
CA ASN A 107 25.91 57.25 18.55
C ASN A 107 24.91 57.89 17.57
N LYS A 108 23.62 57.72 17.86
CA LYS A 108 22.50 58.28 17.10
C LYS A 108 22.45 59.79 17.32
N LYS A 109 23.19 60.57 16.51
CA LYS A 109 23.13 62.03 16.54
C LYS A 109 23.07 62.62 15.13
N SER A 110 21.88 62.61 14.54
CA SER A 110 21.53 63.52 13.44
C SER A 110 20.03 63.51 13.14
N GLU A 111 19.21 64.01 14.06
CA GLU A 111 17.91 64.60 13.73
C GLU A 111 17.74 65.89 14.56
N SER A 112 18.28 66.99 14.06
CA SER A 112 17.81 68.32 14.41
C SER A 112 18.23 69.33 13.32
N LYS A 113 17.36 69.52 12.33
CA LYS A 113 16.81 70.81 11.92
C LYS A 113 15.92 70.65 10.70
#